data_AF-A0A916J7J2-F1
#
_entry.id   AF-A0A916J7J2-F1
#
_cell.length_a   1.000
_cell.length_b   1.000
_cell.length_c   1.000
_cell.angle_alpha   90.00
_cell.angle_beta   90.00
_cell.angle_gamma   90.00
#
_symmetry.space_group_name_H-M   'P 1'
#
loop_
_entity.id
_entity.type
_entity.pdbx_description
1 polymer ?
#
loop_
_entity_poly.entity_id
_entity_poly.type
_entity_poly.pdbx_seq_one_letter_code
_entity_poly.pdbx_strand_id
1 'polypeptide(L)'
;MSASVGILFEWYLDIAKLIIRGKVLFILLGIINLLIACKHDNDIAPPRDKQFIKSVYVKGASSIAIDSTNGIIQVVLPENYLDDVINIEVILYDGVILSDTTYSENKIAYKFRGARPKQFVVKQQNKDSIIGKYYFIYVRHLGKLTAELASDFLVYPQNKITEPNDNCIGYIRLNSGMGSLPETPTSPQRLNGLLRDLPGNVNLTGFFDQGFSYLHFEGAYDLLRSRKAELSIFYGDKKFVFPSLPTVQRAPLTALVDVSLRQVGSLPKGKEIIIEGGYFLEDKKYYIKLGNDLHKEEFLVDAFYLGHNRISFVFPANLPDGTYLFSIFEDEDKINEISYTVSNDVSSRGIGQVWTENFSCPDRIIFAKNAERIKLSKGQTFYVNPVPLQTQHVTLPNNPGREFPSLELRNEAGSVTLKSELKTDICYADYTINMFYGAFVIPESISPGNYQARLVYSDGGKSFPFWCFFEIN
;
A
#
# COMPACT_ATOMS: atom_id res chain seq x y z
N MET A 1 -53.03 30.44 93.71
CA MET A 1 -52.20 29.26 93.42
C MET A 1 -51.67 29.44 92.00
N SER A 2 -50.44 29.93 91.85
CA SER A 2 -49.19 29.14 91.84
C SER A 2 -49.04 28.47 90.46
N ALA A 3 -48.28 29.08 89.54
CA ALA A 3 -46.86 28.79 89.20
C ALA A 3 -46.87 28.22 87.75
N SER A 4 -45.92 28.39 86.83
CA SER A 4 -44.53 28.82 86.87
C SER A 4 -44.16 29.30 85.45
N VAL A 5 -43.89 30.59 85.28
CA VAL A 5 -43.09 31.14 84.17
C VAL A 5 -41.68 31.21 84.71
N GLY A 6 -40.70 30.52 84.12
CA GLY A 6 -39.29 30.71 84.50
C GLY A 6 -38.36 29.49 84.58
N ILE A 7 -38.55 28.42 83.80
CA ILE A 7 -37.54 27.34 83.73
C ILE A 7 -37.13 26.96 82.29
N LEU A 8 -37.87 27.36 81.25
CA LEU A 8 -37.55 26.96 79.87
C LEU A 8 -36.62 27.92 79.09
N PHE A 9 -36.22 29.06 79.67
CA PHE A 9 -35.39 30.05 78.95
C PHE A 9 -33.91 30.09 79.37
N GLU A 10 -33.54 29.57 80.55
CA GLU A 10 -32.12 29.51 80.95
C GLU A 10 -31.39 28.26 80.43
N TRP A 11 -32.09 27.17 80.11
CA TRP A 11 -31.45 25.96 79.55
C TRP A 11 -31.03 26.10 78.07
N TYR A 12 -31.67 27.00 77.31
CA TYR A 12 -31.39 27.15 75.88
C TYR A 12 -30.14 28.00 75.60
N LEU A 13 -29.75 28.88 76.54
CA LEU A 13 -28.58 29.74 76.42
C LEU A 13 -27.26 29.07 76.85
N ASP A 14 -27.31 28.06 77.72
CA ASP A 14 -26.11 27.31 78.13
C ASP A 14 -25.70 26.23 77.14
N ILE A 15 -26.65 25.60 76.43
CA ILE A 15 -26.34 24.62 75.36
C ILE A 15 -25.71 25.32 74.14
N ALA A 16 -26.15 26.55 73.82
CA ALA A 16 -25.54 27.33 72.74
C ALA A 16 -24.09 27.76 73.05
N LYS A 17 -23.76 28.05 74.32
CA LYS A 17 -22.39 28.37 74.74
C LYS A 17 -21.47 27.13 74.82
N LEU A 18 -22.01 25.94 75.10
CA LEU A 18 -21.24 24.70 75.10
C LEU A 18 -20.85 24.24 73.68
N ILE A 19 -21.75 24.41 72.70
CA ILE A 19 -21.51 24.03 71.30
C ILE A 19 -20.50 24.97 70.61
N ILE A 20 -20.47 26.25 70.98
CA ILE A 20 -19.52 27.24 70.43
C ILE A 20 -18.12 27.05 71.04
N ARG A 21 -18.00 26.69 72.33
CA ARG A 21 -16.68 26.44 72.96
C ARG A 21 -16.04 25.11 72.52
N GLY A 22 -16.82 24.08 72.21
CA GLY A 22 -16.30 22.80 71.69
C GLY A 22 -15.77 22.89 70.25
N LYS A 23 -16.41 23.68 69.37
CA LYS A 23 -15.98 23.84 67.98
C LYS A 23 -14.73 24.68 67.81
N VAL A 24 -14.52 25.69 68.65
CA VAL A 24 -13.30 26.54 68.60
C VAL A 24 -12.06 25.78 69.09
N LEU A 25 -12.20 24.89 70.09
CA LEU A 25 -11.09 24.06 70.57
C LEU A 25 -10.66 23.00 69.55
N PHE A 26 -11.61 22.38 68.83
CA PHE A 26 -11.30 21.43 67.74
C PHE A 26 -10.70 22.10 66.50
N ILE A 27 -11.11 23.33 66.18
CA ILE A 27 -10.52 24.10 65.07
C ILE A 27 -9.10 24.57 65.44
N LEU A 28 -8.84 24.96 66.70
CA LEU A 28 -7.48 25.32 67.14
C LEU A 28 -6.53 24.11 67.27
N LEU A 29 -7.01 22.96 67.76
CA LEU A 29 -6.22 21.72 67.78
C LEU A 29 -5.98 21.14 66.37
N GLY A 30 -6.89 21.38 65.42
CA GLY A 30 -6.69 21.06 64.01
C GLY A 30 -5.65 21.96 63.33
N ILE A 31 -5.65 23.27 63.64
CA ILE A 31 -4.69 24.24 63.08
C ILE A 31 -3.27 24.05 63.67
N ILE A 32 -3.14 23.66 64.94
CA ILE A 32 -1.83 23.36 65.55
C ILE A 32 -1.24 22.05 65.01
N ASN A 33 -2.05 21.04 64.70
CA ASN A 33 -1.57 19.82 64.01
C ASN A 33 -1.22 20.08 62.52
N LEU A 34 -1.85 21.07 61.88
CA LEU A 34 -1.46 21.54 60.54
C LEU A 34 -0.17 22.38 60.52
N LEU A 35 0.25 22.95 61.66
CA LEU A 35 1.47 23.76 61.76
C LEU A 35 2.70 22.99 62.29
N ILE A 36 2.52 21.83 62.93
CA ILE A 36 3.64 21.00 63.44
C ILE A 36 4.10 19.92 62.41
N ALA A 37 3.35 19.70 61.34
CA ALA A 37 3.77 18.81 60.24
C ALA A 37 4.58 19.52 59.13
N CYS A 38 5.16 20.70 59.41
CA CYS A 38 6.16 21.34 58.53
C CYS A 38 7.58 21.09 59.07
N LYS A 39 8.08 19.85 58.93
CA LYS A 39 9.53 19.65 58.84
C LYS A 39 9.87 18.40 58.02
N HIS A 40 10.61 18.67 56.95
CA HIS A 40 11.27 17.74 56.03
C HIS A 40 10.36 16.79 55.25
N ASP A 41 9.88 17.28 54.11
CA ASP A 41 10.34 16.72 52.84
C ASP A 41 10.46 17.86 51.83
N ASN A 42 11.53 17.83 51.04
CA ASN A 42 11.68 18.73 49.90
C ASN A 42 10.67 18.31 48.83
N ASP A 43 9.41 18.69 49.03
CA ASP A 43 8.41 18.65 47.97
C ASP A 43 8.82 19.68 46.93
N ILE A 44 9.50 19.17 45.90
CA ILE A 44 9.53 19.79 44.58
C ILE A 44 8.07 20.09 44.25
N ALA A 45 7.71 21.38 44.26
CA ALA A 45 6.41 21.82 43.80
C ALA A 45 6.10 21.11 42.46
N PRO A 46 4.89 20.56 42.25
CA PRO A 46 4.58 19.92 40.98
C PRO A 46 4.83 20.95 39.88
N PRO A 47 5.63 20.63 38.84
CA PRO A 47 5.98 21.60 37.83
C PRO A 47 4.68 22.16 37.26
N ARG A 48 4.49 23.47 37.44
CA ARG A 48 3.50 24.24 36.70
C ARG A 48 3.90 24.07 35.23
N ASP A 49 3.03 23.40 34.49
CA ASP A 49 3.21 22.84 33.14
C ASP A 49 3.98 21.52 33.09
N LYS A 50 3.29 20.43 32.69
CA LYS A 50 3.85 19.08 32.48
C LYS A 50 4.80 19.08 31.27
N GLN A 51 5.97 19.67 31.43
CA GLN A 51 7.03 19.72 30.43
C GLN A 51 7.84 18.43 30.50
N PHE A 52 7.77 17.62 29.45
CA PHE A 52 8.52 16.35 29.33
C PHE A 52 9.88 16.55 28.67
N ILE A 53 10.02 17.58 27.84
CA ILE A 53 11.20 17.89 27.03
C ILE A 53 11.84 19.18 27.57
N LYS A 54 13.13 19.14 27.92
CA LYS A 54 13.93 20.30 28.31
C LYS A 54 14.33 21.12 27.09
N SER A 55 14.87 20.45 26.07
CA SER A 55 15.28 21.07 24.81
C SER A 55 15.40 20.03 23.70
N VAL A 56 15.51 20.52 22.46
CA VAL A 56 15.70 19.71 21.26
C VAL A 56 16.84 20.32 20.46
N TYR A 57 17.74 19.47 19.99
CA TYR A 57 18.85 19.88 19.13
C TYR A 57 18.79 19.15 17.80
N VAL A 58 19.02 19.89 16.72
CA VAL A 58 19.14 19.37 15.35
C VAL A 58 20.34 20.07 14.72
N LYS A 59 21.36 19.29 14.35
CA LYS A 59 22.58 19.83 13.76
C LYS A 59 22.26 20.61 12.47
N GLY A 60 22.72 21.86 12.40
CA GLY A 60 22.55 22.71 11.22
C GLY A 60 21.17 23.35 11.07
N ALA A 61 20.24 23.15 12.00
CA ALA A 61 18.98 23.90 12.02
C ALA A 61 19.22 25.38 12.35
N SER A 62 18.52 26.27 11.65
CA SER A 62 18.54 27.72 11.91
C SER A 62 17.81 28.08 13.21
N SER A 63 16.69 27.40 13.47
CA SER A 63 15.93 27.57 14.71
C SER A 63 15.10 26.34 15.03
N ILE A 64 14.82 26.14 16.32
CA ILE A 64 13.93 25.11 16.82
C ILE A 64 12.98 25.75 17.82
N ALA A 65 11.67 25.54 17.66
CA ALA A 65 10.66 25.99 18.60
C ALA A 65 9.89 24.79 19.16
N ILE A 66 9.62 24.80 20.47
CA ILE A 66 8.91 23.73 21.17
C ILE A 66 7.64 24.34 21.79
N ASP A 67 6.48 23.88 21.33
CA ASP A 67 5.20 24.10 21.99
C ASP A 67 4.88 22.84 22.81
N SER A 68 5.31 22.86 24.06
CA SER A 68 5.10 21.78 25.02
C SER A 68 3.63 21.61 25.39
N THR A 69 2.73 22.55 25.08
CA THR A 69 1.29 22.44 25.36
C THR A 69 0.62 21.60 24.29
N ASN A 70 0.83 21.93 23.03
CA ASN A 70 0.24 21.23 21.88
C ASN A 70 1.07 20.03 21.40
N GLY A 71 2.28 19.83 21.94
CA GLY A 71 3.16 18.75 21.52
C GLY A 71 3.74 18.98 20.13
N ILE A 72 4.17 20.20 19.83
CA ILE A 72 4.69 20.57 18.51
C ILE A 72 6.16 20.93 18.64
N ILE A 73 6.99 20.35 17.78
CA ILE A 73 8.38 20.75 17.60
C ILE A 73 8.51 21.24 16.16
N GLN A 74 8.80 22.53 16.00
CA GLN A 74 9.06 23.14 14.69
C GLN A 74 10.56 23.27 14.51
N VAL A 75 11.10 22.55 13.53
CA VAL A 75 12.49 22.66 13.07
C VAL A 75 12.51 23.53 11.81
N VAL A 76 13.43 24.50 11.76
CA VAL A 76 13.66 25.34 10.57
C VAL A 76 15.09 25.09 10.08
N LEU A 77 15.21 24.62 8.84
CA LEU A 77 16.48 24.33 8.17
C LEU A 77 16.86 25.49 7.22
N PRO A 78 18.15 25.87 7.14
CA PRO A 78 18.61 26.92 6.25
C PRO A 78 18.54 26.50 4.78
N GLU A 79 18.74 27.46 3.87
CA GLU A 79 18.72 27.21 2.41
C GLU A 79 19.77 26.19 1.95
N ASN A 80 20.93 26.17 2.59
CA ASN A 80 22.06 25.30 2.22
C ASN A 80 22.04 23.93 2.92
N TYR A 81 20.94 23.53 3.55
CA TYR A 81 20.83 22.20 4.15
C TYR A 81 20.60 21.14 3.06
N LEU A 82 21.47 20.13 2.97
CA LEU A 82 21.48 19.18 1.86
C LEU A 82 21.08 17.75 2.24
N ASP A 83 20.98 17.42 3.53
CA ASP A 83 20.64 16.06 3.97
C ASP A 83 19.13 15.79 3.88
N ASP A 84 18.77 14.55 3.55
CA ASP A 84 17.37 14.10 3.51
C ASP A 84 16.82 13.71 4.88
N VAL A 85 17.74 13.45 5.82
CA VAL A 85 17.45 12.93 7.16
C VAL A 85 18.01 13.90 8.18
N ILE A 86 17.14 14.38 9.08
CA ILE A 86 17.58 15.09 10.28
C ILE A 86 17.72 14.10 11.44
N ASN A 87 18.78 14.27 12.22
CA ASN A 87 18.95 13.59 13.49
C ASN A 87 18.55 14.57 14.59
N ILE A 88 17.47 14.25 15.30
CA ILE A 88 16.92 15.05 16.39
C ILE A 88 17.39 14.45 17.70
N GLU A 89 18.13 15.22 18.49
CA GLU A 89 18.51 14.87 19.86
C GLU A 89 17.53 15.53 20.82
N VAL A 90 16.81 14.71 21.59
CA VAL A 90 15.80 15.19 22.54
C VAL A 90 16.36 15.10 23.96
N ILE A 91 16.47 16.26 24.62
CA ILE A 91 16.93 16.34 26.01
C ILE A 91 15.70 16.31 26.91
N LEU A 92 15.55 15.25 27.69
CA LEU A 92 14.38 14.98 28.52
C LEU A 92 14.60 15.39 29.99
N TYR A 93 13.50 15.64 30.71
CA TYR A 93 13.55 15.74 32.16
C TYR A 93 13.81 14.39 32.82
N ASP A 94 14.34 14.41 34.04
CA ASP A 94 14.76 13.21 34.74
C ASP A 94 13.55 12.30 35.01
N GLY A 95 13.70 11.01 34.75
CA GLY A 95 12.59 10.03 34.83
C GLY A 95 11.63 10.04 33.63
N VAL A 96 11.87 10.88 32.62
CA VAL A 96 11.16 10.84 31.33
C VAL A 96 11.98 10.06 30.31
N ILE A 97 11.32 9.16 29.58
CA ILE A 97 11.93 8.34 28.54
C ILE A 97 11.18 8.47 27.21
N LEU A 98 11.90 8.27 26.11
CA LEU A 98 11.30 8.08 24.80
C LEU A 98 10.71 6.65 24.72
N SER A 99 9.44 6.52 24.34
CA SER A 99 8.69 5.26 24.45
C SER A 99 8.85 4.30 23.26
N ASP A 100 9.62 4.65 22.25
CA ASP A 100 9.67 3.91 20.98
C ASP A 100 11.02 3.16 20.88
N THR A 101 10.91 1.85 20.67
CA THR A 101 12.01 0.88 20.70
C THR A 101 12.95 1.00 19.50
N THR A 102 12.62 1.83 18.51
CA THR A 102 13.43 2.05 17.30
C THR A 102 14.51 3.13 17.46
N TYR A 103 14.56 3.82 18.60
CA TYR A 103 15.50 4.91 18.84
C TYR A 103 16.62 4.52 19.81
N SER A 104 17.88 4.69 19.40
CA SER A 104 19.02 4.65 20.32
C SER A 104 19.14 5.99 21.05
N GLU A 105 19.19 5.97 22.38
CA GLU A 105 19.70 7.10 23.20
C GLU A 105 19.00 8.47 22.96
N ASN A 106 17.66 8.52 22.97
CA ASN A 106 16.88 9.77 22.78
C ASN A 106 17.14 10.49 21.43
N LYS A 107 17.66 9.79 20.43
CA LYS A 107 17.87 10.32 19.08
C LYS A 107 16.81 9.79 18.12
N ILE A 108 16.17 10.70 17.41
CA ILE A 108 15.16 10.39 16.40
C ILE A 108 15.75 10.71 15.03
N ALA A 109 15.92 9.69 14.19
CA ALA A 109 16.23 9.89 12.77
C ALA A 109 14.92 10.12 12.00
N TYR A 110 14.86 11.18 11.20
CA TYR A 110 13.66 11.54 10.46
C TYR A 110 13.98 11.95 9.02
N LYS A 111 13.59 11.11 8.05
CA LYS A 111 13.56 11.44 6.63
C LYS A 111 12.36 12.36 6.36
N PHE A 112 12.61 13.66 6.22
CA PHE A 112 11.54 14.66 6.36
C PHE A 112 10.96 15.14 5.03
N ARG A 113 11.74 15.17 3.94
CA ARG A 113 11.32 15.78 2.67
C ARG A 113 10.10 15.05 2.09
N GLY A 114 8.96 15.75 2.03
CA GLY A 114 7.72 15.17 1.50
C GLY A 114 7.06 14.13 2.40
N ALA A 115 7.61 13.87 3.60
CA ALA A 115 7.05 12.94 4.56
C ALA A 115 6.08 13.65 5.52
N ARG A 116 5.13 12.90 6.08
CA ARG A 116 4.27 13.39 7.17
C ARG A 116 5.11 13.79 8.38
N PRO A 117 4.67 14.76 9.20
CA PRO A 117 5.30 15.11 10.47
C PRO A 117 5.58 13.86 11.30
N LYS A 118 6.80 13.76 11.85
CA LYS A 118 7.20 12.60 12.65
C LYS A 118 6.53 12.66 14.01
N GLN A 119 5.73 11.66 14.32
CA GLN A 119 5.13 11.49 15.65
C GLN A 119 6.04 10.63 16.54
N PHE A 120 6.17 11.01 17.81
CA PHE A 120 6.79 10.18 18.84
C PHE A 120 6.11 10.40 20.20
N VAL A 121 6.40 9.50 21.15
CA VAL A 121 5.81 9.52 22.50
C VAL A 121 6.90 9.58 23.55
N VAL A 122 6.76 10.50 24.50
CA VAL A 122 7.55 10.52 25.73
C VAL A 122 6.67 10.05 26.89
N LYS A 123 7.26 9.29 27.81
CA LYS A 123 6.58 8.74 28.98
C LYS A 123 7.36 9.06 30.24
N GLN A 124 6.63 9.40 31.30
CA GLN A 124 7.17 9.44 32.66
C GLN A 124 6.54 8.29 33.44
N GLN A 125 7.37 7.45 34.05
CA GLN A 125 6.90 6.42 34.97
C GLN A 125 6.88 7.00 36.38
N ASN A 126 5.69 7.21 36.92
CA ASN A 126 5.50 7.45 38.34
C ASN A 126 5.09 6.14 39.02
N LYS A 127 5.29 6.05 40.35
CA LYS A 127 5.08 4.82 41.13
C LYS A 127 3.73 4.13 40.88
N ASP A 128 2.68 4.90 40.59
CA ASP A 128 1.30 4.40 40.42
C ASP A 128 0.66 4.70 39.04
N SER A 129 1.38 5.34 38.09
CA SER A 129 0.84 5.63 36.74
C SER A 129 1.93 5.92 35.70
N ILE A 130 1.63 5.55 34.44
CA ILE A 130 2.43 5.95 33.27
C ILE A 130 1.69 7.11 32.60
N ILE A 131 2.30 8.29 32.57
CA ILE A 131 1.77 9.45 31.85
C ILE A 131 2.57 9.61 30.57
N GLY A 132 1.90 9.53 29.41
CA GLY A 132 2.51 9.71 28.10
C GLY A 132 2.02 10.98 27.41
N LYS A 133 2.88 11.60 26.60
CA LYS A 133 2.52 12.73 25.72
C LYS A 133 3.06 12.52 24.31
N TYR A 134 2.23 12.82 23.32
CA TYR A 134 2.60 12.80 21.91
C TYR A 134 3.25 14.12 21.51
N TYR A 135 4.29 14.02 20.69
CA TYR A 135 4.92 15.15 20.02
C TYR A 135 4.97 14.90 18.51
N PHE A 136 4.82 15.99 17.74
CA PHE A 136 4.93 16.00 16.28
C PHE A 136 6.06 16.93 15.87
N ILE A 137 6.96 16.42 15.01
CA ILE A 137 8.07 17.17 14.44
C ILE A 137 7.67 17.65 13.06
N TYR A 138 7.57 18.97 12.92
CA TYR A 138 7.39 19.66 11.66
C TYR A 138 8.73 20.23 11.21
N VAL A 139 9.05 20.08 9.94
CA VAL A 139 10.29 20.60 9.36
C VAL A 139 9.93 21.61 8.29
N ARG A 140 10.47 22.82 8.41
CA ARG A 140 10.41 23.87 7.40
C ARG A 140 11.79 24.05 6.80
N HIS A 141 11.90 24.07 5.49
CA HIS A 141 13.16 24.30 4.79
C HIS A 141 13.13 25.67 4.13
N LEU A 142 14.10 26.54 4.37
CA LEU A 142 14.06 27.92 3.85
C LEU A 142 14.53 28.05 2.40
N GLY A 143 15.25 27.06 1.88
CA GLY A 143 15.73 27.05 0.50
C GLY A 143 14.62 26.98 -0.56
N LYS A 144 15.00 27.27 -1.81
CA LYS A 144 14.13 27.18 -2.97
C LYS A 144 13.74 25.73 -3.25
N LEU A 145 12.47 25.52 -3.62
CA LEU A 145 11.99 24.20 -4.03
C LEU A 145 12.72 23.78 -5.31
N THR A 146 13.33 22.60 -5.29
CA THR A 146 13.93 21.98 -6.48
C THR A 146 13.59 20.50 -6.51
N ALA A 147 13.39 19.98 -7.71
CA ALA A 147 13.06 18.58 -7.94
C ALA A 147 13.57 18.13 -9.31
N GLU A 148 13.64 16.82 -9.50
CA GLU A 148 13.91 16.19 -10.80
C GLU A 148 12.82 15.17 -11.14
N LEU A 149 12.59 14.98 -12.43
CA LEU A 149 11.73 13.90 -12.92
C LEU A 149 12.48 12.59 -12.73
N ALA A 150 11.86 11.64 -12.04
CA ALA A 150 12.40 10.30 -11.86
C ALA A 150 11.80 9.29 -12.85
N SER A 151 10.70 9.65 -13.53
CA SER A 151 10.08 8.85 -14.59
C SER A 151 9.36 9.74 -15.60
N ASP A 152 9.01 9.13 -16.74
CA ASP A 152 7.94 9.64 -17.59
C ASP A 152 6.59 9.61 -16.85
N PHE A 153 5.63 10.35 -17.39
CA PHE A 153 4.25 10.34 -16.92
C PHE A 153 3.44 9.29 -17.68
N LEU A 154 2.89 8.35 -16.95
CA LEU A 154 2.11 7.24 -17.50
C LEU A 154 0.63 7.48 -17.26
N VAL A 155 -0.16 7.42 -18.34
CA VAL A 155 -1.61 7.53 -18.29
C VAL A 155 -2.22 6.13 -18.17
N TYR A 156 -2.92 5.90 -17.06
CA TYR A 156 -3.67 4.71 -16.74
C TYR A 156 -5.16 4.98 -16.93
N PRO A 157 -5.90 4.06 -17.58
CA PRO A 157 -7.33 4.20 -17.70
C PRO A 157 -8.01 4.07 -16.33
N GLN A 158 -9.09 4.80 -16.08
CA GLN A 158 -9.97 4.47 -14.96
C GLN A 158 -11.00 3.38 -15.36
N ASN A 159 -11.43 2.55 -14.41
CA ASN A 159 -12.44 1.51 -14.64
C ASN A 159 -13.88 2.06 -14.84
N LYS A 160 -14.02 3.33 -15.23
CA LYS A 160 -15.32 3.96 -15.49
C LYS A 160 -15.58 3.97 -16.99
N ILE A 161 -16.71 3.39 -17.39
CA ILE A 161 -17.12 3.22 -18.79
C ILE A 161 -17.45 4.57 -19.44
N THR A 162 -17.87 5.57 -18.66
CA THR A 162 -18.58 6.75 -19.20
C THR A 162 -17.84 8.07 -19.10
N GLU A 163 -16.68 8.14 -18.43
CA GLU A 163 -15.95 9.41 -18.26
C GLU A 163 -14.44 9.20 -18.41
N PRO A 164 -13.74 10.02 -19.23
CA PRO A 164 -12.29 9.99 -19.37
C PRO A 164 -11.62 10.64 -18.15
N ASN A 165 -11.79 10.03 -16.97
CA ASN A 165 -11.10 10.44 -15.74
C ASN A 165 -9.77 9.69 -15.60
N ASP A 166 -8.99 9.60 -16.68
CA ASP A 166 -7.77 8.81 -16.69
C ASP A 166 -6.73 9.38 -15.73
N ASN A 167 -6.05 8.48 -15.02
CA ASN A 167 -5.05 8.81 -14.02
C ASN A 167 -3.69 8.94 -14.69
N CYS A 168 -3.02 10.06 -14.54
CA CYS A 168 -1.64 10.24 -14.97
C CYS A 168 -0.71 10.32 -13.77
N ILE A 169 0.28 9.43 -13.76
CA ILE A 169 1.20 9.24 -12.64
C ILE A 169 2.63 9.44 -13.12
N GLY A 170 3.42 10.22 -12.39
CA GLY A 170 4.85 10.37 -12.65
C GLY A 170 5.63 10.54 -11.34
N TYR A 171 6.77 9.86 -11.25
CA TYR A 171 7.63 9.91 -10.09
C TYR A 171 8.54 11.13 -10.16
N ILE A 172 8.68 11.81 -9.02
CA ILE A 172 9.60 12.93 -8.86
C ILE A 172 10.53 12.68 -7.68
N ARG A 173 11.75 13.24 -7.73
CA ARG A 173 12.64 13.29 -6.57
C ARG A 173 12.77 14.74 -6.11
N LEU A 174 12.55 14.97 -4.83
CA LEU A 174 12.60 16.28 -4.18
C LEU A 174 14.02 16.56 -3.69
N ASN A 175 14.70 17.50 -4.34
CA ASN A 175 16.12 17.76 -4.14
C ASN A 175 16.39 18.81 -3.07
N SER A 176 15.55 19.85 -2.94
CA SER A 176 15.68 20.88 -1.90
C SER A 176 14.41 21.69 -1.72
N GLY A 177 14.38 22.54 -0.68
CA GLY A 177 13.32 23.52 -0.44
C GLY A 177 12.02 22.96 0.10
N MET A 178 11.97 21.65 0.35
CA MET A 178 10.80 20.96 0.89
C MET A 178 11.06 20.45 2.30
N GLY A 179 10.12 20.76 3.19
CA GLY A 179 10.08 20.26 4.56
C GLY A 179 9.25 18.98 4.71
N SER A 180 8.70 18.77 5.91
CA SER A 180 7.61 17.80 6.12
C SER A 180 6.34 18.28 5.42
N LEU A 181 5.35 17.41 5.19
CA LEU A 181 4.03 17.75 4.65
C LEU A 181 2.93 17.51 5.70
N PRO A 182 2.38 18.56 6.33
CA PRO A 182 2.71 19.98 6.17
C PRO A 182 4.03 20.39 6.87
N GLU A 183 4.62 21.55 6.51
CA GLU A 183 5.86 22.07 7.13
C GLU A 183 5.63 22.83 8.44
N THR A 184 4.37 23.20 8.71
CA THR A 184 3.91 23.76 9.99
C THR A 184 2.53 23.19 10.31
N PRO A 185 2.07 23.24 11.58
CA PRO A 185 0.74 22.76 11.97
C PRO A 185 -0.43 23.44 11.23
N THR A 186 -0.23 24.68 10.78
CA THR A 186 -1.25 25.50 10.10
C THR A 186 -1.10 25.53 8.58
N SER A 187 0.00 25.00 8.03
CA SER A 187 0.25 25.00 6.59
C SER A 187 -0.64 23.96 5.87
N PRO A 188 -0.95 24.17 4.58
CA PRO A 188 -1.63 23.17 3.76
C PRO A 188 -0.90 21.82 3.77
N GLN A 189 -1.64 20.72 3.80
CA GLN A 189 -1.09 19.36 3.88
C GLN A 189 -0.66 18.78 2.52
N ARG A 190 -0.56 19.59 1.47
CA ARG A 190 -0.41 19.11 0.09
C ARG A 190 0.74 19.82 -0.65
N LEU A 191 1.46 19.04 -1.44
CA LEU A 191 2.27 19.50 -2.56
C LEU A 191 1.40 19.34 -3.82
N ASN A 192 1.14 20.45 -4.52
CA ASN A 192 0.28 20.43 -5.70
C ASN A 192 1.13 20.43 -6.96
N GLY A 193 0.70 19.69 -7.98
CA GLY A 193 1.27 19.71 -9.33
C GLY A 193 0.39 20.52 -10.27
N LEU A 194 0.98 21.11 -11.30
CA LEU A 194 0.29 21.65 -12.47
C LEU A 194 0.98 21.10 -13.71
N LEU A 195 0.24 20.33 -14.50
CA LEU A 195 0.70 19.82 -15.79
C LEU A 195 -0.04 20.57 -16.89
N ARG A 196 0.70 21.30 -17.71
CA ARG A 196 0.16 22.18 -18.75
C ARG A 196 0.59 21.72 -20.13
N ASP A 197 -0.37 21.45 -21.00
CA ASP A 197 -0.12 21.31 -22.43
C ASP A 197 0.11 22.68 -23.07
N LEU A 198 1.33 22.93 -23.55
CA LEU A 198 1.69 24.25 -24.11
C LEU A 198 0.91 24.56 -25.41
N PRO A 199 0.77 23.63 -26.38
CA PRO A 199 -0.10 23.80 -27.53
C PRO A 199 -1.62 23.79 -27.26
N GLY A 200 -2.12 22.85 -26.46
CA GLY A 200 -3.56 22.55 -26.38
C GLY A 200 -4.34 23.28 -25.29
N ASN A 201 -3.68 24.13 -24.49
CA ASN A 201 -4.29 24.89 -23.39
C ASN A 201 -4.99 23.99 -22.32
N VAL A 202 -4.60 22.72 -22.23
CA VAL A 202 -5.05 21.80 -21.18
C VAL A 202 -4.21 22.04 -19.94
N ASN A 203 -4.86 22.27 -18.81
CA ASN A 203 -4.22 22.46 -17.51
C ASN A 203 -4.80 21.47 -16.51
N LEU A 204 -3.98 20.54 -16.04
CA LEU A 204 -4.36 19.59 -15.01
C LEU A 204 -3.71 19.97 -13.69
N THR A 205 -4.53 20.12 -12.66
CA THR A 205 -4.02 20.26 -11.29
C THR A 205 -3.96 18.87 -10.67
N GLY A 206 -2.80 18.53 -10.14
CA GLY A 206 -2.55 17.26 -9.49
C GLY A 206 -2.09 17.45 -8.05
N PHE A 207 -1.86 16.33 -7.37
CA PHE A 207 -1.30 16.32 -6.02
C PHE A 207 -0.19 15.28 -5.90
N PHE A 208 0.70 15.49 -4.94
CA PHE A 208 1.72 14.51 -4.58
C PHE A 208 1.18 13.49 -3.58
N ASP A 209 1.23 12.22 -3.94
CA ASP A 209 0.94 11.12 -3.03
C ASP A 209 2.19 10.82 -2.19
N GLN A 210 2.06 11.03 -0.87
CA GLN A 210 3.16 10.83 0.08
C GLN A 210 3.50 9.35 0.32
N GLY A 211 2.52 8.46 0.18
CA GLY A 211 2.70 7.03 0.42
C GLY A 211 3.51 6.38 -0.69
N PHE A 212 3.25 6.78 -1.93
CA PHE A 212 3.89 6.21 -3.12
C PHE A 212 4.93 7.13 -3.78
N SER A 213 5.08 8.37 -3.31
CA SER A 213 6.06 9.35 -3.79
C SER A 213 5.95 9.68 -5.28
N TYR A 214 4.74 9.88 -5.79
CA TYR A 214 4.47 10.32 -7.16
C TYR A 214 3.56 11.53 -7.21
N LEU A 215 3.53 12.22 -8.35
CA LEU A 215 2.47 13.16 -8.70
C LEU A 215 1.35 12.42 -9.43
N HIS A 216 0.10 12.73 -9.05
CA HIS A 216 -1.11 12.19 -9.65
C HIS A 216 -1.97 13.32 -10.22
N PHE A 217 -2.42 13.13 -11.45
CA PHE A 217 -3.32 14.02 -12.19
C PHE A 217 -4.50 13.21 -12.70
N GLU A 218 -5.70 13.79 -12.67
CA GLU A 218 -6.92 13.21 -13.25
C GLU A 218 -7.25 13.89 -14.58
N GLY A 219 -7.93 13.17 -15.48
CA GLY A 219 -8.40 13.73 -16.75
C GLY A 219 -7.28 13.91 -17.79
N ALA A 220 -6.28 13.03 -17.77
CA ALA A 220 -5.08 13.17 -18.60
C ALA A 220 -5.20 12.64 -20.03
N TYR A 221 -6.40 12.26 -20.48
CA TYR A 221 -6.63 11.71 -21.82
C TYR A 221 -6.09 12.63 -22.92
N ASP A 222 -6.44 13.93 -22.86
CA ASP A 222 -6.05 14.91 -23.88
C ASP A 222 -4.54 15.17 -23.91
N LEU A 223 -3.82 14.88 -22.82
CA LEU A 223 -2.37 15.04 -22.75
C LEU A 223 -1.60 13.97 -23.54
N LEU A 224 -2.21 12.82 -23.88
CA LEU A 224 -1.55 11.82 -24.73
C LEU A 224 -1.27 12.32 -26.14
N ARG A 225 -2.02 13.33 -26.60
CA ARG A 225 -1.79 13.99 -27.89
C ARG A 225 -0.80 15.15 -27.78
N SER A 226 -0.49 15.60 -26.56
CA SER A 226 0.49 16.65 -26.33
C SER A 226 1.88 16.17 -26.71
N ARG A 227 2.63 17.05 -27.39
CA ARG A 227 4.05 16.83 -27.68
C ARG A 227 4.96 17.60 -26.72
N LYS A 228 4.40 18.48 -25.88
CA LYS A 228 5.14 19.39 -24.99
C LYS A 228 4.29 19.76 -23.79
N ALA A 229 4.48 19.04 -22.68
CA ALA A 229 3.88 19.39 -21.40
C ALA A 229 4.91 20.13 -20.53
N GLU A 230 4.48 21.15 -19.80
CA GLU A 230 5.24 21.81 -18.74
C GLU A 230 4.73 21.33 -17.38
N LEU A 231 5.64 20.93 -16.49
CA LEU A 231 5.30 20.58 -15.12
C LEU A 231 5.77 21.68 -14.16
N SER A 232 4.87 22.09 -13.27
CA SER A 232 5.19 22.91 -12.11
C SER A 232 4.70 22.22 -10.83
N ILE A 233 5.41 22.45 -9.72
CA ILE A 233 4.97 22.06 -8.38
C ILE A 233 4.93 23.26 -7.44
N PHE A 234 3.97 23.22 -6.50
CA PHE A 234 3.68 24.30 -5.57
C PHE A 234 3.65 23.77 -4.14
N TYR A 235 4.45 24.38 -3.28
CA TYR A 235 4.55 24.03 -1.87
C TYR A 235 4.53 25.28 -0.98
N GLY A 236 3.37 25.56 -0.38
CA GLY A 236 3.15 26.83 0.31
C GLY A 236 3.29 28.00 -0.67
N ASP A 237 4.23 28.89 -0.39
CA ASP A 237 4.61 30.03 -1.24
C ASP A 237 5.67 29.68 -2.30
N LYS A 238 6.27 28.48 -2.25
CA LYS A 238 7.31 28.05 -3.18
C LYS A 238 6.71 27.48 -4.45
N LYS A 239 7.30 27.85 -5.58
CA LYS A 239 7.02 27.29 -6.91
C LYS A 239 8.32 26.76 -7.52
N PHE A 240 8.25 25.60 -8.15
CA PHE A 240 9.30 25.08 -9.00
C PHE A 240 8.71 24.69 -10.36
N VAL A 241 9.37 25.11 -11.44
CA VAL A 241 9.04 24.70 -12.82
C VAL A 241 10.15 23.78 -13.28
N PHE A 242 9.78 22.58 -13.74
CA PHE A 242 10.77 21.62 -14.19
C PHE A 242 11.45 22.13 -15.48
N PRO A 243 12.79 22.11 -15.55
CA PRO A 243 13.50 22.55 -16.75
C PRO A 243 13.35 21.56 -17.91
N SER A 244 13.21 20.26 -17.58
CA SER A 244 12.92 19.20 -18.54
C SER A 244 11.41 19.07 -18.72
N LEU A 245 10.95 19.03 -19.97
CA LEU A 245 9.56 18.77 -20.31
C LEU A 245 9.26 17.28 -20.04
N PRO A 246 8.24 16.93 -19.23
CA PRO A 246 7.80 15.55 -19.10
C PRO A 246 7.29 14.98 -20.42
N THR A 247 7.62 13.72 -20.67
CA THR A 247 6.93 12.90 -21.66
C THR A 247 5.68 12.34 -21.01
N VAL A 248 4.52 12.54 -21.65
CA VAL A 248 3.25 11.91 -21.25
C VAL A 248 2.98 10.80 -22.27
N GLN A 249 2.82 9.58 -21.79
CA GLN A 249 2.57 8.41 -22.64
C GLN A 249 1.61 7.44 -21.97
N ARG A 250 1.07 6.50 -22.77
CA ARG A 250 0.21 5.44 -22.23
C ARG A 250 1.01 4.58 -21.27
N ALA A 251 0.39 4.19 -20.16
CA ALA A 251 0.94 3.13 -19.33
C ALA A 251 1.07 1.83 -20.18
N PRO A 252 2.05 0.97 -19.88
CA PRO A 252 2.11 -0.36 -20.48
C PRO A 252 0.76 -1.08 -20.32
N LEU A 253 0.28 -1.71 -21.40
CA LEU A 253 -1.01 -2.38 -21.37
C LEU A 253 -0.95 -3.64 -20.48
N THR A 254 -1.61 -3.59 -19.34
CA THR A 254 -1.90 -4.78 -18.53
C THR A 254 -3.27 -5.33 -18.94
N ALA A 255 -3.36 -5.76 -20.21
CA ALA A 255 -4.60 -6.21 -20.82
C ALA A 255 -5.00 -7.60 -20.29
N LEU A 256 -6.02 -7.66 -19.41
CA LEU A 256 -6.47 -8.89 -18.76
C LEU A 256 -7.93 -9.15 -19.11
N VAL A 257 -8.33 -10.42 -19.24
CA VAL A 257 -9.75 -10.76 -19.34
C VAL A 257 -10.43 -10.36 -18.03
N ASP A 258 -11.63 -9.80 -18.13
CA ASP A 258 -12.46 -9.34 -17.00
C ASP A 258 -12.39 -10.32 -15.81
N VAL A 259 -12.15 -9.76 -14.61
CA VAL A 259 -11.89 -10.50 -13.37
C VAL A 259 -13.02 -11.47 -13.03
N SER A 260 -14.27 -11.11 -13.35
CA SER A 260 -15.45 -11.96 -13.12
C SER A 260 -15.40 -13.28 -13.91
N LEU A 261 -14.69 -13.30 -15.05
CA LEU A 261 -14.46 -14.49 -15.85
C LEU A 261 -13.14 -15.18 -15.48
N ARG A 262 -12.11 -14.41 -15.10
CA ARG A 262 -10.77 -14.92 -14.75
C ARG A 262 -10.76 -15.81 -13.51
N GLN A 263 -11.65 -15.56 -12.55
CA GLN A 263 -11.66 -16.28 -11.27
C GLN A 263 -12.53 -17.55 -11.28
N VAL A 264 -13.43 -17.69 -12.25
CA VAL A 264 -14.56 -18.64 -12.15
C VAL A 264 -14.37 -19.90 -12.99
N GLY A 265 -13.48 -19.90 -14.00
CA GLY A 265 -13.19 -21.11 -14.77
C GLY A 265 -12.69 -20.84 -16.18
N SER A 266 -13.03 -21.76 -17.08
CA SER A 266 -12.69 -21.68 -18.50
C SER A 266 -13.51 -20.60 -19.22
N LEU A 267 -12.91 -19.93 -20.20
CA LEU A 267 -13.57 -18.92 -21.02
C LEU A 267 -14.52 -19.58 -22.03
N PRO A 268 -15.79 -19.15 -22.11
CA PRO A 268 -16.79 -19.76 -22.98
C PRO A 268 -16.63 -19.35 -24.44
N LYS A 269 -16.94 -20.26 -25.36
CA LYS A 269 -16.98 -19.99 -26.81
C LYS A 269 -18.30 -19.35 -27.22
N GLY A 270 -18.29 -18.57 -28.29
CA GLY A 270 -19.49 -17.91 -28.83
C GLY A 270 -20.13 -16.86 -27.90
N LYS A 271 -19.46 -16.50 -26.81
CA LYS A 271 -19.84 -15.38 -25.94
C LYS A 271 -18.82 -14.26 -26.09
N GLU A 272 -19.28 -13.04 -25.87
CA GLU A 272 -18.41 -11.87 -25.80
C GLU A 272 -17.48 -12.00 -24.59
N ILE A 273 -16.18 -11.88 -24.86
CA ILE A 273 -15.12 -11.79 -23.87
C ILE A 273 -14.60 -10.36 -23.88
N ILE A 274 -14.50 -9.76 -22.70
CA ILE A 274 -13.99 -8.40 -22.52
C ILE A 274 -12.57 -8.48 -21.96
N ILE A 275 -11.67 -7.72 -22.58
CA ILE A 275 -10.31 -7.47 -22.08
C ILE A 275 -10.28 -6.05 -21.51
N GLU A 276 -9.84 -5.92 -20.27
CA GLU A 276 -9.73 -4.69 -19.51
C GLU A 276 -8.28 -4.37 -19.13
N GLY A 277 -8.03 -3.19 -18.56
CA GLY A 277 -6.75 -2.85 -17.92
C GLY A 277 -5.66 -2.36 -18.89
N GLY A 278 -5.98 -2.23 -20.17
CA GLY A 278 -5.14 -1.57 -21.17
C GLY A 278 -5.64 -0.17 -21.49
N TYR A 279 -4.73 0.74 -21.90
CA TYR A 279 -5.11 2.03 -22.49
C TYR A 279 -5.25 1.89 -24.02
N PHE A 280 -6.44 1.51 -24.47
CA PHE A 280 -6.76 1.29 -25.89
C PHE A 280 -7.16 2.60 -26.58
N LEU A 281 -6.90 2.69 -27.89
CA LEU A 281 -7.15 3.85 -28.73
C LEU A 281 -8.16 3.50 -29.82
N GLU A 282 -9.08 4.41 -30.10
CA GLU A 282 -10.17 4.21 -31.07
C GLU A 282 -9.68 4.08 -32.51
N ASP A 283 -8.55 4.72 -32.86
CA ASP A 283 -7.97 4.73 -34.21
C ASP A 283 -7.08 3.53 -34.51
N LYS A 284 -7.05 2.54 -33.61
CA LYS A 284 -6.22 1.34 -33.70
C LYS A 284 -7.03 0.09 -33.98
N LYS A 285 -6.40 -0.87 -34.68
CA LYS A 285 -6.99 -2.20 -34.88
C LYS A 285 -6.48 -3.16 -33.81
N TYR A 286 -7.38 -3.97 -33.28
CA TYR A 286 -7.03 -4.97 -32.28
C TYR A 286 -7.35 -6.36 -32.78
N TYR A 287 -6.47 -7.30 -32.53
CA TYR A 287 -6.73 -8.71 -32.77
C TYR A 287 -5.95 -9.57 -31.78
N ILE A 288 -6.38 -10.81 -31.66
CA ILE A 288 -5.81 -11.79 -30.74
C ILE A 288 -5.38 -13.00 -31.56
N LYS A 289 -4.12 -13.40 -31.39
CA LYS A 289 -3.62 -14.69 -31.88
C LYS A 289 -3.69 -15.70 -30.75
N LEU A 290 -4.37 -16.81 -31.01
CA LEU A 290 -4.50 -17.94 -30.09
C LEU A 290 -3.57 -19.06 -30.54
N GLY A 291 -2.56 -19.34 -29.73
CA GLY A 291 -1.56 -20.37 -29.99
C GLY A 291 -1.57 -21.49 -28.96
N ASN A 292 -1.26 -22.71 -29.39
CA ASN A 292 -1.02 -23.85 -28.52
C ASN A 292 -0.06 -24.80 -29.25
N ASP A 293 1.09 -25.15 -28.66
CA ASP A 293 2.11 -26.00 -29.30
C ASP A 293 1.58 -27.40 -29.73
N LEU A 294 0.46 -27.83 -29.17
CA LEU A 294 -0.21 -29.09 -29.49
C LEU A 294 -1.10 -28.99 -30.73
N HIS A 295 -1.42 -27.77 -31.16
CA HIS A 295 -2.21 -27.45 -32.34
C HIS A 295 -1.36 -26.64 -33.31
N LYS A 296 -1.12 -27.16 -34.51
CA LYS A 296 -0.31 -26.45 -35.51
C LYS A 296 -1.03 -25.24 -36.11
N GLU A 297 -2.34 -25.15 -35.95
CA GLU A 297 -3.16 -24.07 -36.46
C GLU A 297 -3.26 -22.95 -35.42
N GLU A 298 -2.88 -21.74 -35.82
CA GLU A 298 -3.11 -20.53 -35.03
C GLU A 298 -4.49 -19.96 -35.38
N PHE A 299 -5.25 -19.56 -34.37
CA PHE A 299 -6.54 -18.90 -34.59
C PHE A 299 -6.37 -17.40 -34.41
N LEU A 300 -6.78 -16.64 -35.42
CA LEU A 300 -6.85 -15.19 -35.36
C LEU A 300 -8.29 -14.77 -35.03
N VAL A 301 -8.44 -13.87 -34.05
CA VAL A 301 -9.74 -13.32 -33.67
C VAL A 301 -9.65 -11.80 -33.66
N ASP A 302 -10.53 -11.14 -34.42
CA ASP A 302 -10.65 -9.69 -34.38
C ASP A 302 -11.20 -9.24 -33.03
N ALA A 303 -10.62 -8.19 -32.47
CA ALA A 303 -11.09 -7.54 -31.25
C ALA A 303 -11.60 -6.13 -31.56
N PHE A 304 -12.70 -5.76 -30.94
CA PHE A 304 -13.42 -4.52 -31.17
C PHE A 304 -13.16 -3.54 -30.03
N TYR A 305 -12.87 -2.29 -30.38
CA TYR A 305 -12.75 -1.21 -29.42
C TYR A 305 -14.10 -0.92 -28.76
N LEU A 306 -14.16 -1.00 -27.43
CA LEU A 306 -15.34 -0.63 -26.64
C LEU A 306 -15.14 0.67 -25.85
N GLY A 307 -13.88 1.07 -25.63
CA GLY A 307 -13.52 2.28 -24.88
C GLY A 307 -12.04 2.28 -24.52
N HIS A 308 -11.56 3.37 -23.93
CA HIS A 308 -10.14 3.55 -23.62
C HIS A 308 -9.59 2.48 -22.66
N ASN A 309 -10.45 1.78 -21.93
CA ASN A 309 -10.09 0.74 -20.97
C ASN A 309 -10.49 -0.68 -21.42
N ARG A 310 -11.17 -0.82 -22.57
CA ARG A 310 -11.82 -2.07 -22.97
C ARG A 310 -11.77 -2.36 -24.46
N ILE A 311 -11.47 -3.61 -24.77
CA ILE A 311 -11.77 -4.23 -26.07
C ILE A 311 -12.58 -5.51 -25.85
N SER A 312 -13.35 -5.93 -26.84
CA SER A 312 -14.07 -7.21 -26.78
C SER A 312 -13.82 -8.08 -28.00
N PHE A 313 -14.05 -9.38 -27.85
CA PHE A 313 -13.92 -10.34 -28.94
C PHE A 313 -14.80 -11.57 -28.65
N VAL A 314 -14.97 -12.42 -29.65
CA VAL A 314 -15.72 -13.68 -29.52
C VAL A 314 -14.90 -14.81 -30.13
N PHE A 315 -14.69 -15.89 -29.38
CA PHE A 315 -14.00 -17.06 -29.95
C PHE A 315 -14.78 -17.67 -31.12
N PRO A 316 -14.10 -18.13 -32.17
CA PRO A 316 -14.76 -18.79 -33.28
C PRO A 316 -15.32 -20.14 -32.82
N ALA A 317 -16.48 -20.53 -33.36
CA ALA A 317 -17.21 -21.71 -32.90
C ALA A 317 -16.43 -23.02 -33.10
N ASN A 318 -15.50 -23.07 -34.05
CA ASN A 318 -14.65 -24.21 -34.35
C ASN A 318 -13.40 -24.31 -33.46
N LEU A 319 -13.13 -23.35 -32.57
CA LEU A 319 -12.00 -23.43 -31.65
C LEU A 319 -12.14 -24.66 -30.74
N PRO A 320 -11.16 -25.59 -30.75
CA PRO A 320 -11.16 -26.74 -29.84
C PRO A 320 -11.06 -26.30 -28.38
N ASP A 321 -11.60 -27.09 -27.46
CA ASP A 321 -11.41 -26.82 -26.03
C ASP A 321 -9.95 -27.10 -25.64
N GLY A 322 -9.37 -26.24 -24.82
CA GLY A 322 -7.95 -26.35 -24.45
C GLY A 322 -7.39 -25.12 -23.75
N THR A 323 -6.11 -25.17 -23.41
CA THR A 323 -5.36 -24.01 -22.91
C THR A 323 -4.64 -23.35 -24.08
N TYR A 324 -4.74 -22.03 -24.22
CA TYR A 324 -4.10 -21.27 -25.30
C TYR A 324 -3.29 -20.12 -24.74
N LEU A 325 -2.22 -19.77 -25.46
CA LEU A 325 -1.55 -18.47 -25.35
C LEU A 325 -2.35 -17.45 -26.16
N PHE A 326 -2.72 -16.37 -25.50
CA PHE A 326 -3.42 -15.23 -26.07
C PHE A 326 -2.40 -14.13 -26.26
N SER A 327 -1.94 -13.96 -27.49
CA SER A 327 -1.08 -12.85 -27.87
C SER A 327 -1.96 -11.73 -28.42
N ILE A 328 -2.04 -10.62 -27.70
CA ILE A 328 -2.90 -9.48 -28.02
C ILE A 328 -2.07 -8.48 -28.82
N PHE A 329 -2.62 -7.99 -29.93
CA PHE A 329 -1.97 -7.05 -30.82
C PHE A 329 -2.77 -5.76 -30.96
N GLU A 330 -2.04 -4.65 -31.05
CA GLU A 330 -2.51 -3.34 -31.50
C GLU A 330 -1.80 -3.03 -32.82
N ASP A 331 -2.55 -2.95 -33.91
CA ASP A 331 -2.01 -3.02 -35.28
C ASP A 331 -1.05 -4.22 -35.41
N GLU A 332 0.22 -4.01 -35.74
CA GLU A 332 1.23 -5.08 -35.84
C GLU A 332 2.00 -5.32 -34.53
N ASP A 333 1.82 -4.45 -33.53
CA ASP A 333 2.59 -4.48 -32.30
C ASP A 333 1.94 -5.41 -31.27
N LYS A 334 2.71 -6.39 -30.78
CA LYS A 334 2.27 -7.26 -29.69
C LYS A 334 2.30 -6.48 -28.38
N ILE A 335 1.13 -6.30 -27.77
CA ILE A 335 0.97 -5.49 -26.56
C ILE A 335 0.91 -6.33 -25.27
N ASN A 336 0.45 -7.58 -25.34
CA ASN A 336 0.40 -8.46 -24.16
C ASN A 336 0.35 -9.95 -24.54
N GLU A 337 0.74 -10.81 -23.60
CA GLU A 337 0.66 -12.27 -23.70
C GLU A 337 0.19 -12.92 -22.41
N ILE A 338 -0.86 -13.73 -22.49
CA ILE A 338 -1.44 -14.39 -21.32
C ILE A 338 -2.03 -15.75 -21.69
N SER A 339 -2.06 -16.67 -20.74
CA SER A 339 -2.64 -18.01 -20.94
C SER A 339 -4.04 -18.09 -20.36
N TYR A 340 -4.99 -18.63 -21.13
CA TYR A 340 -6.33 -18.97 -20.65
C TYR A 340 -6.78 -20.34 -21.14
N THR A 341 -7.64 -20.97 -20.32
CA THR A 341 -8.39 -22.16 -20.73
C THR A 341 -9.67 -21.74 -21.41
N VAL A 342 -9.98 -22.32 -22.57
CA VAL A 342 -11.19 -22.07 -23.35
C VAL A 342 -12.02 -23.35 -23.38
N SER A 343 -13.28 -23.25 -22.96
CA SER A 343 -14.25 -24.35 -22.97
C SER A 343 -15.66 -23.83 -22.70
N ASN A 344 -16.68 -24.47 -23.29
CA ASN A 344 -18.07 -24.22 -22.93
C ASN A 344 -18.49 -24.87 -21.60
N ASP A 345 -17.70 -25.83 -21.11
CA ASP A 345 -17.88 -26.44 -19.81
C ASP A 345 -17.10 -25.68 -18.74
N VAL A 346 -17.81 -24.98 -17.85
CA VAL A 346 -17.23 -24.20 -16.76
C VAL A 346 -16.43 -25.05 -15.75
N SER A 347 -16.69 -26.36 -15.69
CA SER A 347 -15.94 -27.29 -14.84
C SER A 347 -14.64 -27.77 -15.46
N SER A 348 -14.37 -27.40 -16.72
CA SER A 348 -13.13 -27.71 -17.41
C SER A 348 -11.93 -27.18 -16.64
N ARG A 349 -10.94 -28.07 -16.48
CA ARG A 349 -9.74 -27.83 -15.69
C ARG A 349 -8.56 -27.52 -16.60
N GLY A 350 -7.71 -26.59 -16.21
CA GLY A 350 -6.52 -26.19 -16.95
C GLY A 350 -5.34 -25.86 -16.06
N ILE A 351 -4.21 -25.52 -16.68
CA ILE A 351 -3.09 -24.86 -16.02
C ILE A 351 -3.17 -23.38 -16.40
N GLY A 352 -3.39 -22.51 -15.42
CA GLY A 352 -3.53 -21.07 -15.65
C GLY A 352 -2.18 -20.39 -15.82
N GLN A 353 -1.26 -20.66 -14.91
CA GLN A 353 0.06 -20.05 -14.90
C GLN A 353 1.12 -21.00 -14.35
N VAL A 354 2.35 -20.84 -14.85
CA VAL A 354 3.55 -21.55 -14.42
C VAL A 354 4.65 -20.51 -14.23
N TRP A 355 5.45 -20.62 -13.16
CA TRP A 355 6.59 -19.74 -12.90
C TRP A 355 7.69 -20.46 -12.13
N THR A 356 8.90 -19.91 -12.16
CA THR A 356 10.09 -20.55 -11.54
C THR A 356 10.67 -19.73 -10.39
N GLU A 357 10.31 -18.44 -10.29
CA GLU A 357 10.82 -17.58 -9.25
C GLU A 357 10.10 -17.84 -7.92
N ASN A 358 10.87 -17.81 -6.83
CA ASN A 358 10.25 -17.85 -5.50
C ASN A 358 9.54 -16.52 -5.23
N PHE A 359 8.38 -16.61 -4.57
CA PHE A 359 7.53 -15.46 -4.24
C PHE A 359 7.73 -15.06 -2.78
N SER A 360 8.00 -13.78 -2.54
CA SER A 360 7.92 -13.18 -1.21
C SER A 360 6.91 -12.03 -1.23
N CYS A 361 5.87 -12.14 -0.41
CA CYS A 361 4.98 -11.03 -0.16
C CYS A 361 5.77 -9.85 0.45
N PRO A 362 5.54 -8.59 0.02
CA PRO A 362 4.42 -8.10 -0.78
C PRO A 362 4.66 -7.98 -2.29
N ASP A 363 5.70 -8.58 -2.87
CA ASP A 363 6.08 -8.35 -4.26
C ASP A 363 5.16 -9.12 -5.24
N ARG A 364 3.99 -8.53 -5.55
CA ARG A 364 2.85 -9.09 -6.34
C ARG A 364 3.12 -9.35 -7.84
N ILE A 365 4.37 -9.42 -8.28
CA ILE A 365 4.72 -9.28 -9.71
C ILE A 365 4.22 -10.46 -10.58
N ILE A 366 4.06 -11.66 -10.01
CA ILE A 366 3.86 -12.89 -10.81
C ILE A 366 2.51 -12.92 -11.55
N PHE A 367 1.40 -12.48 -10.94
CA PHE A 367 0.07 -12.55 -11.59
C PHE A 367 -0.14 -11.57 -12.75
N ALA A 368 0.76 -10.59 -12.87
CA ALA A 368 0.78 -9.59 -13.92
C ALA A 368 1.89 -9.87 -14.95
N LYS A 369 2.69 -10.94 -14.78
CA LYS A 369 3.70 -11.33 -15.78
C LYS A 369 3.04 -11.89 -17.03
N ASN A 370 3.67 -11.61 -18.16
CA ASN A 370 3.33 -12.24 -19.42
C ASN A 370 3.57 -13.75 -19.33
N ALA A 371 2.79 -14.51 -20.09
CA ALA A 371 3.01 -15.94 -20.22
C ALA A 371 4.32 -16.19 -21.00
N GLU A 372 5.21 -16.99 -20.42
CA GLU A 372 6.50 -17.33 -21.03
C GLU A 372 6.60 -18.85 -21.29
N ARG A 373 7.44 -19.23 -22.26
CA ARG A 373 7.77 -20.65 -22.48
C ARG A 373 8.57 -21.17 -21.30
N ILE A 374 8.26 -22.41 -20.90
CA ILE A 374 8.79 -22.99 -19.66
C ILE A 374 10.05 -23.79 -19.94
N LYS A 375 11.17 -23.31 -19.37
CA LYS A 375 12.46 -24.01 -19.36
C LYS A 375 12.83 -24.37 -17.94
N LEU A 376 13.12 -25.64 -17.70
CA LEU A 376 13.41 -26.17 -16.38
C LEU A 376 14.68 -27.02 -16.40
N SER A 377 15.41 -27.02 -15.30
CA SER A 377 16.54 -27.92 -15.05
C SER A 377 16.15 -29.00 -14.04
N LYS A 378 16.87 -30.11 -14.07
CA LYS A 378 16.79 -31.14 -13.02
C LYS A 378 17.03 -30.55 -11.63
N GLY A 379 16.25 -31.00 -10.64
CA GLY A 379 16.27 -30.49 -9.28
C GLY A 379 15.64 -29.11 -9.09
N GLN A 380 15.25 -28.42 -10.17
CA GLN A 380 14.66 -27.09 -10.08
C GLN A 380 13.23 -27.16 -9.52
N THR A 381 12.94 -26.24 -8.59
CA THR A 381 11.58 -25.99 -8.11
C THR A 381 10.88 -25.02 -9.06
N PHE A 382 9.63 -25.31 -9.38
CA PHE A 382 8.73 -24.41 -10.10
C PHE A 382 7.33 -24.53 -9.52
N TYR A 383 6.46 -23.62 -9.94
CA TYR A 383 5.14 -23.45 -9.35
C TYR A 383 4.07 -23.43 -10.43
N VAL A 384 2.89 -23.96 -10.10
CA VAL A 384 1.75 -24.05 -11.02
C VAL A 384 0.46 -23.67 -10.30
N ASN A 385 -0.37 -22.89 -11.00
CA ASN A 385 -1.70 -22.49 -10.55
C ASN A 385 -2.79 -23.08 -11.47
N PRO A 386 -3.80 -23.81 -10.94
CA PRO A 386 -4.87 -24.40 -11.73
C PRO A 386 -5.86 -23.36 -12.26
N VAL A 387 -6.61 -23.77 -13.27
CA VAL A 387 -7.91 -23.19 -13.62
C VAL A 387 -8.99 -24.25 -13.34
N PRO A 388 -10.08 -23.91 -12.64
CA PRO A 388 -10.30 -22.66 -11.90
C PRO A 388 -9.27 -22.47 -10.77
N LEU A 389 -9.05 -21.20 -10.41
CA LEU A 389 -8.16 -20.84 -9.30
C LEU A 389 -8.67 -21.46 -8.00
N GLN A 390 -7.77 -22.04 -7.20
CA GLN A 390 -8.11 -22.48 -5.86
C GLN A 390 -7.92 -21.32 -4.89
N THR A 391 -9.02 -20.83 -4.32
CA THR A 391 -9.03 -19.68 -3.41
C THR A 391 -9.82 -19.95 -2.14
N GLN A 392 -9.54 -19.20 -1.07
CA GLN A 392 -10.32 -19.22 0.17
C GLN A 392 -10.32 -17.83 0.80
N HIS A 393 -11.46 -17.36 1.27
CA HIS A 393 -11.52 -16.11 2.03
C HIS A 393 -10.68 -16.21 3.31
N VAL A 394 -9.91 -15.17 3.65
CA VAL A 394 -8.93 -15.22 4.76
C VAL A 394 -9.57 -15.44 6.13
N THR A 395 -10.85 -15.10 6.29
CA THR A 395 -11.59 -15.30 7.55
C THR A 395 -11.98 -16.76 7.78
N LEU A 396 -11.87 -17.63 6.78
CA LEU A 396 -12.16 -19.05 6.92
C LEU A 396 -10.92 -19.78 7.46
N PRO A 397 -11.07 -20.74 8.37
CA PRO A 397 -9.95 -21.51 8.88
C PRO A 397 -9.23 -22.21 7.72
N ASN A 398 -7.90 -22.12 7.71
CA ASN A 398 -7.10 -22.81 6.71
C ASN A 398 -7.35 -24.33 6.83
N ASN A 399 -7.50 -25.02 5.71
CA ASN A 399 -7.72 -26.46 5.70
C ASN A 399 -6.36 -27.17 5.55
N PRO A 400 -5.75 -27.70 6.64
CA PRO A 400 -4.43 -28.33 6.57
C PRO A 400 -4.42 -29.63 5.75
N GLY A 401 -5.60 -30.22 5.46
CA GLY A 401 -5.75 -31.38 4.59
C GLY A 401 -6.09 -31.04 3.14
N ARG A 402 -5.97 -29.77 2.72
CA ARG A 402 -6.21 -29.40 1.32
C ARG A 402 -5.17 -30.08 0.43
N GLU A 403 -5.63 -31.02 -0.39
CA GLU A 403 -4.81 -31.62 -1.44
C GLU A 403 -4.75 -30.69 -2.65
N PHE A 404 -3.58 -30.66 -3.29
CA PHE A 404 -3.38 -29.98 -4.56
C PHE A 404 -3.17 -31.03 -5.66
N PRO A 405 -3.64 -30.79 -6.90
CA PRO A 405 -3.43 -31.74 -7.98
C PRO A 405 -1.94 -32.02 -8.23
N SER A 406 -1.63 -33.27 -8.54
CA SER A 406 -0.31 -33.66 -9.02
C SER A 406 -0.09 -33.17 -10.45
N LEU A 407 1.16 -33.09 -10.92
CA LEU A 407 1.48 -32.69 -12.29
C LEU A 407 2.03 -33.88 -13.06
N GLU A 408 1.35 -34.28 -14.13
CA GLU A 408 1.85 -35.25 -15.11
C GLU A 408 2.66 -34.52 -16.18
N LEU A 409 3.92 -34.94 -16.37
CA LEU A 409 4.79 -34.56 -17.47
C LEU A 409 4.91 -35.76 -18.41
N ARG A 410 4.45 -35.62 -19.66
CA ARG A 410 4.42 -36.70 -20.64
C ARG A 410 5.13 -36.33 -21.93
N ASN A 411 5.98 -37.22 -22.43
CA ASN A 411 6.58 -37.15 -23.77
C ASN A 411 6.41 -38.50 -24.49
N GLU A 412 7.13 -38.70 -25.60
CA GLU A 412 7.09 -39.96 -26.36
C GLU A 412 7.73 -41.14 -25.60
N ALA A 413 8.70 -40.87 -24.71
CA ALA A 413 9.40 -41.90 -23.94
C ALA A 413 8.59 -42.40 -22.74
N GLY A 414 7.66 -41.60 -22.21
CA GLY A 414 6.81 -41.99 -21.09
C GLY A 414 6.16 -40.81 -20.37
N SER A 415 5.67 -41.09 -19.15
CA SER A 415 5.06 -40.10 -18.28
C SER A 415 5.66 -40.17 -16.88
N VAL A 416 5.92 -39.01 -16.28
CA VAL A 416 6.32 -38.86 -14.88
C VAL A 416 5.24 -38.03 -14.17
N THR A 417 4.77 -38.51 -13.01
CA THR A 417 3.85 -37.75 -12.16
C THR A 417 4.59 -37.16 -10.98
N LEU A 418 4.55 -35.83 -10.87
CA LEU A 418 5.15 -35.06 -9.80
C LEU A 418 4.11 -34.76 -8.73
N LYS A 419 4.43 -35.11 -7.49
CA LYS A 419 3.61 -34.74 -6.34
C LYS A 419 3.80 -33.25 -6.04
N SER A 420 2.71 -32.55 -5.84
CA SER A 420 2.72 -31.15 -5.43
C SER A 420 3.03 -30.99 -3.95
N GLU A 421 3.77 -29.95 -3.59
CA GLU A 421 3.71 -29.34 -2.26
C GLU A 421 2.77 -28.13 -2.32
N LEU A 422 1.70 -28.12 -1.52
CA LEU A 422 0.75 -27.00 -1.47
C LEU A 422 1.45 -25.75 -0.90
N LYS A 423 1.34 -24.63 -1.60
CA LYS A 423 1.73 -23.30 -1.15
C LYS A 423 0.50 -22.39 -1.07
N THR A 424 0.59 -21.36 -0.25
CA THR A 424 -0.47 -20.38 -0.04
C THR A 424 0.11 -18.98 -0.19
N ASP A 425 -0.51 -18.18 -1.04
CA ASP A 425 -0.30 -16.74 -1.10
C ASP A 425 -1.39 -16.04 -0.27
N ILE A 426 -0.98 -15.44 0.84
CA ILE A 426 -1.85 -14.71 1.78
C ILE A 426 -2.04 -13.24 1.39
N CYS A 427 -1.34 -12.78 0.34
CA CYS A 427 -1.30 -11.37 -0.07
C CYS A 427 -2.11 -11.10 -1.34
N TYR A 428 -2.78 -12.13 -1.86
CA TYR A 428 -3.70 -12.04 -2.99
C TYR A 428 -4.95 -11.24 -2.63
N ALA A 429 -5.51 -10.53 -3.61
CA ALA A 429 -6.70 -9.68 -3.48
C ALA A 429 -6.71 -8.80 -2.21
N ASP A 430 -5.64 -8.02 -2.00
CA ASP A 430 -5.52 -7.12 -0.84
C ASP A 430 -5.72 -7.81 0.51
N TYR A 431 -5.14 -9.00 0.66
CA TYR A 431 -5.19 -9.80 1.89
C TYR A 431 -6.61 -10.26 2.24
N THR A 432 -7.54 -10.25 1.30
CA THR A 432 -8.92 -10.72 1.53
C THR A 432 -9.12 -12.19 1.13
N ILE A 433 -8.25 -12.71 0.25
CA ILE A 433 -8.34 -14.07 -0.28
C ILE A 433 -6.96 -14.73 -0.23
N ASN A 434 -6.90 -15.92 0.35
CA ASN A 434 -5.78 -16.83 0.19
C ASN A 434 -5.88 -17.52 -1.17
N MET A 435 -4.81 -17.46 -1.96
CA MET A 435 -4.69 -18.21 -3.21
C MET A 435 -3.77 -19.42 -3.00
N PHE A 436 -4.17 -20.58 -3.53
CA PHE A 436 -3.46 -21.84 -3.37
C PHE A 436 -2.83 -22.27 -4.68
N TYR A 437 -1.57 -22.69 -4.63
CA TYR A 437 -0.81 -23.15 -5.80
C TYR A 437 0.13 -24.30 -5.42
N GLY A 438 0.61 -25.04 -6.41
CA GLY A 438 1.46 -26.21 -6.20
C GLY A 438 2.91 -25.87 -6.51
N ALA A 439 3.82 -26.22 -5.61
CA ALA A 439 5.24 -26.29 -5.89
C ALA A 439 5.61 -27.72 -6.32
N PHE A 440 6.43 -27.82 -7.36
CA PHE A 440 6.87 -29.08 -7.95
C PHE A 440 8.38 -29.05 -8.14
N VAL A 441 9.03 -30.22 -8.03
CA VAL A 441 10.47 -30.37 -8.25
C VAL A 441 10.68 -31.33 -9.42
N ILE A 442 11.51 -30.93 -10.39
CA ILE A 442 11.89 -31.81 -11.50
C ILE A 442 12.85 -32.90 -10.96
N PRO A 443 12.52 -34.19 -11.09
CA PRO A 443 13.34 -35.25 -10.52
C PRO A 443 14.61 -35.45 -11.34
N GLU A 444 15.73 -35.75 -10.67
CA GLU A 444 17.03 -35.99 -11.31
C GLU A 444 17.00 -37.09 -12.39
N SER A 445 16.10 -38.06 -12.23
CA SER A 445 15.93 -39.20 -13.12
C SER A 445 15.17 -38.88 -14.42
N ILE A 446 14.54 -37.71 -14.56
CA ILE A 446 13.83 -37.37 -15.79
C ILE A 446 14.83 -37.23 -16.95
N SER A 447 14.46 -37.70 -18.14
CA SER A 447 15.28 -37.50 -19.33
C SER A 447 15.09 -36.08 -19.87
N PRO A 448 16.12 -35.41 -20.41
CA PRO A 448 15.93 -34.13 -21.09
C PRO A 448 14.94 -34.25 -22.26
N GLY A 449 14.22 -33.16 -22.57
CA GLY A 449 13.29 -33.11 -23.70
C GLY A 449 12.06 -32.23 -23.46
N ASN A 450 11.12 -32.29 -24.40
CA ASN A 450 9.88 -31.52 -24.38
C ASN A 450 8.73 -32.36 -23.81
N TYR A 451 8.09 -31.87 -22.75
CA TYR A 451 7.04 -32.58 -22.03
C TYR A 451 5.73 -31.81 -22.09
N GLN A 452 4.64 -32.52 -22.41
CA GLN A 452 3.29 -32.02 -22.21
C GLN A 452 2.97 -32.06 -20.71
N ALA A 453 2.49 -30.95 -20.16
CA ALA A 453 2.13 -30.84 -18.75
C ALA A 453 0.59 -30.87 -18.57
N ARG A 454 0.11 -31.67 -17.61
CA ARG A 454 -1.31 -31.74 -17.18
C ARG A 454 -1.42 -31.86 -15.67
N LEU A 455 -2.44 -31.24 -15.08
CA LEU A 455 -2.79 -31.50 -13.69
C LEU A 455 -3.63 -32.78 -13.57
N VAL A 456 -3.34 -33.59 -12.57
CA VAL A 456 -4.06 -34.82 -12.22
C VAL A 456 -4.67 -34.63 -10.83
N TYR A 457 -5.99 -34.66 -10.78
CA TYR A 457 -6.77 -34.40 -9.58
C TYR A 457 -7.01 -35.71 -8.80
N SER A 458 -7.42 -35.60 -7.53
CA SER A 458 -7.64 -36.75 -6.65
C SER A 458 -8.79 -37.66 -7.12
N ASP A 459 -9.73 -37.12 -7.89
CA ASP A 459 -10.79 -37.87 -8.57
C ASP A 459 -10.32 -38.64 -9.83
N GLY A 460 -9.02 -38.56 -10.16
CA GLY A 460 -8.42 -39.14 -11.37
C GLY A 460 -8.64 -38.31 -12.63
N GLY A 461 -9.42 -37.22 -12.55
CA GLY A 461 -9.63 -36.29 -13.65
C GLY A 461 -8.34 -35.57 -14.04
N LYS A 462 -8.17 -35.32 -15.34
CA LYS A 462 -7.02 -34.60 -15.89
C LYS A 462 -7.42 -33.26 -16.46
N SER A 463 -6.59 -32.24 -16.28
CA SER A 463 -6.76 -30.96 -16.96
C SER A 463 -6.50 -31.08 -18.46
N PHE A 464 -6.91 -30.05 -19.21
CA PHE A 464 -6.31 -29.79 -20.51
C PHE A 464 -4.80 -29.63 -20.37
N PRO A 465 -4.03 -30.03 -21.39
CA PRO A 465 -2.62 -29.69 -21.46
C PRO A 465 -2.36 -28.20 -21.32
N PHE A 466 -1.20 -27.83 -20.79
CA PHE A 466 -0.72 -26.46 -20.90
C PHE A 466 -0.46 -26.09 -22.37
N TRP A 467 -0.54 -24.80 -22.69
CA TRP A 467 -0.45 -24.29 -24.07
C TRP A 467 0.92 -24.53 -24.71
N CYS A 468 1.99 -24.67 -23.92
CA CYS A 468 3.33 -25.02 -24.41
C CYS A 468 3.86 -26.30 -23.80
N PHE A 469 4.84 -26.89 -24.48
CA PHE A 469 5.69 -27.92 -23.87
C PHE A 469 6.61 -27.32 -22.82
N PHE A 470 6.92 -28.10 -21.78
CA PHE A 470 7.98 -27.79 -20.82
C PHE A 470 9.28 -28.36 -21.37
N GLU A 471 10.26 -27.50 -21.61
CA GLU A 471 11.62 -27.87 -22.02
C GLU A 471 12.43 -28.22 -20.77
N ILE A 472 12.84 -29.47 -20.63
CA ILE A 472 13.66 -29.94 -19.51
C ILE A 472 15.09 -30.20 -20.00
N ASN A 473 16.05 -29.53 -19.37
CA ASN A 473 17.48 -29.60 -19.66
C ASN A 473 18.24 -30.49 -18.68
#